data_AF-A0A1X0U7Z4-F1
#
_entry.id   AF-A0A1X0U7Z4-F1
#
_cell.length_a   1.000
_cell.length_b   1.000
_cell.length_c   1.000
_cell.angle_alpha   90.00
_cell.angle_beta   90.00
_cell.angle_gamma   90.00
#
_symmetry.space_group_name_H-M   'P 1'
#
loop_
_entity.id
_entity.type
_entity.pdbx_description
1 polymer ?
#
loop_
_entity_poly.entity_id
_entity_poly.type
_entity_poly.pdbx_seq_one_letter_code
_entity_poly.pdbx_strand_id
1 'polypeptide(L)'
;MPVNVRVDPVALEAAAAELDGLAARLQTSLTAVAMPIEITPAGSEEVSLLANRYFLRAAGSFTPAATDAISELIEAAAALRVQASAYRDVDFEHGRALTI
;
A
#
# COMPACT_ATOMS: atom_id res chain seq x y z
N MET A 1 34.62 -8.16 8.52
CA MET A 1 34.29 -6.72 8.56
C MET A 1 32.79 -6.62 8.73
N PRO A 2 32.25 -6.06 9.82
CA PRO A 2 30.81 -5.85 9.92
C PRO A 2 30.39 -4.88 8.81
N VAL A 3 29.27 -5.18 8.14
CA VAL A 3 28.68 -4.28 7.15
C VAL A 3 28.09 -3.11 7.92
N ASN A 4 28.73 -1.96 7.85
CA ASN A 4 28.17 -0.73 8.41
C ASN A 4 27.06 -0.26 7.47
N VAL A 5 25.81 -0.50 7.86
CA VAL A 5 24.63 -0.02 7.12
C VAL A 5 24.48 1.47 7.40
N ARG A 6 24.56 2.29 6.35
CA ARG A 6 24.22 3.71 6.41
C ARG A 6 22.74 3.87 6.05
N VAL A 7 21.97 4.43 6.97
CA VAL A 7 20.56 4.75 6.75
C VAL A 7 20.40 6.27 6.75
N ASP A 8 19.68 6.79 5.77
CA ASP A 8 19.30 8.20 5.72
C ASP A 8 17.84 8.34 6.18
N PRO A 9 17.58 8.91 7.37
CA PRO A 9 16.22 9.11 7.89
C PRO A 9 15.37 10.01 7.00
N VAL A 10 15.97 10.96 6.28
CA VAL A 10 15.23 11.85 5.36
C VAL A 10 14.74 11.07 4.16
N ALA A 11 15.55 10.16 3.63
CA ALA A 11 15.14 9.28 2.54
C ALA A 11 13.99 8.34 2.96
N LEU A 12 13.99 7.84 4.21
CA LEU A 12 12.90 7.04 4.75
C LEU A 12 11.58 7.82 4.84
N GLU A 13 11.63 9.09 5.27
CA GLU A 13 10.44 9.95 5.31
C GLU A 13 9.91 10.30 3.92
N ALA A 14 10.81 10.55 2.97
CA ALA A 14 10.43 10.78 1.58
C ALA A 14 9.72 9.56 1.00
N ALA A 15 10.29 8.36 1.20
CA ALA A 15 9.66 7.11 0.78
C ALA A 15 8.29 6.89 1.43
N ALA A 16 8.14 7.20 2.73
CA ALA A 16 6.84 7.13 3.41
C ALA A 16 5.81 8.07 2.78
N ALA A 17 6.20 9.29 2.43
CA ALA A 17 5.32 10.25 1.76
C ALA A 17 4.91 9.79 0.35
N GLU A 18 5.81 9.15 -0.39
CA GLU A 18 5.50 8.56 -1.70
C GLU A 18 4.47 7.42 -1.58
N LEU A 19 4.61 6.54 -0.58
CA LEU A 19 3.66 5.45 -0.32
C LEU A 19 2.26 5.98 0.01
N ASP A 20 2.15 7.03 0.84
CA ASP A 20 0.87 7.67 1.13
C ASP A 20 0.25 8.31 -0.13
N GLY A 21 1.08 8.93 -0.98
CA GLY A 21 0.64 9.48 -2.25
C GLY A 21 0.09 8.41 -3.19
N LEU A 22 0.73 7.23 -3.24
CA LEU A 22 0.27 6.07 -3.99
C LEU A 22 -1.05 5.52 -3.43
N ALA A 23 -1.17 5.39 -2.11
CA ALA A 23 -2.38 4.95 -1.43
C ALA A 23 -3.56 5.88 -1.73
N ALA A 24 -3.36 7.19 -1.62
CA ALA A 24 -4.36 8.20 -1.94
C ALA A 24 -4.81 8.12 -3.40
N ARG A 25 -3.86 7.99 -4.34
CA ARG A 25 -4.18 7.84 -5.77
C ARG A 25 -4.98 6.58 -6.06
N LEU A 26 -4.64 5.46 -5.41
CA LEU A 26 -5.37 4.20 -5.56
C LEU A 26 -6.78 4.31 -4.99
N GLN A 27 -6.94 4.95 -3.83
CA GLN A 27 -8.25 5.23 -3.23
C GLN A 27 -9.13 6.09 -4.14
N THR A 28 -8.57 7.15 -4.74
CA THR A 28 -9.28 7.98 -5.72
C THR A 28 -9.68 7.16 -6.95
N SER A 29 -8.80 6.30 -7.43
CA SER A 29 -9.09 5.46 -8.61
C SER A 29 -10.20 4.44 -8.32
N LEU A 30 -10.19 3.81 -7.15
CA LEU A 30 -11.25 2.88 -6.73
C LEU A 30 -12.60 3.58 -6.59
N THR A 31 -12.63 4.74 -5.92
CA THR A 31 -13.87 5.51 -5.72
C THR A 31 -14.45 6.01 -7.04
N ALA A 32 -13.60 6.37 -8.01
CA ALA A 32 -14.04 6.78 -9.34
C ALA A 32 -14.73 5.66 -10.15
N VAL A 33 -14.42 4.39 -9.86
CA VAL A 33 -14.93 3.22 -10.59
C VAL A 33 -15.89 2.38 -9.74
N ALA A 34 -16.32 2.89 -8.57
CA ALA A 34 -17.14 2.17 -7.59
C ALA A 34 -18.61 1.93 -8.00
N MET A 35 -18.89 1.77 -9.30
CA MET A 35 -20.20 1.34 -9.77
C MET A 35 -20.34 -0.18 -9.61
N PRO A 36 -21.50 -0.67 -9.13
CA PRO A 36 -21.80 -2.09 -9.11
C PRO A 36 -21.66 -2.68 -10.51
N ILE A 37 -20.85 -3.73 -10.64
CA ILE A 37 -20.70 -4.47 -11.89
C ILE A 37 -21.93 -5.36 -12.03
N GLU A 38 -22.94 -4.87 -12.76
CA GLU A 38 -24.14 -5.63 -13.11
C GLU A 38 -23.96 -6.25 -14.50
N ILE A 39 -23.48 -7.49 -14.53
CA ILE A 39 -23.34 -8.25 -15.79
C ILE A 39 -24.57 -9.14 -15.95
N THR A 40 -25.22 -9.02 -17.11
CA THR A 40 -26.29 -9.94 -17.52
C THR A 40 -25.67 -11.09 -18.32
N PRO A 41 -26.07 -12.36 -18.08
CA PRO A 41 -25.63 -13.47 -18.91
C PRO A 41 -25.96 -13.23 -20.39
N ALA A 42 -25.06 -13.60 -21.30
CA ALA A 42 -25.27 -13.45 -22.74
C ALA A 42 -26.39 -14.36 -23.29
N GLY A 43 -26.71 -15.43 -22.57
CA GLY A 43 -27.75 -16.39 -22.89
C GLY A 43 -28.16 -17.23 -21.69
N SER A 44 -29.15 -18.11 -21.90
CA SER A 44 -29.68 -18.99 -20.85
C SER A 44 -28.96 -20.33 -20.74
N GLU A 45 -28.05 -20.63 -21.66
CA GLU A 45 -27.22 -21.83 -21.64
C GLU A 45 -26.22 -21.80 -20.46
N GLU A 46 -25.86 -22.99 -20.00
CA GLU A 46 -25.03 -23.17 -18.81
C GLU A 46 -23.68 -22.45 -18.90
N VAL A 47 -23.09 -22.41 -20.09
CA VAL A 47 -21.81 -21.73 -20.34
C VAL A 47 -21.94 -20.22 -20.11
N SER A 48 -23.00 -19.59 -20.59
CA SER A 48 -23.26 -18.16 -20.36
C SER A 48 -23.48 -17.85 -18.88
N LEU A 49 -24.23 -18.70 -18.18
CA LEU A 49 -24.44 -18.55 -16.74
C LEU A 49 -23.13 -18.74 -15.95
N LEU A 50 -22.30 -19.71 -16.34
CA LEU A 50 -21.01 -19.97 -15.70
C LEU A 50 -20.02 -18.83 -15.94
N ALA A 51 -19.91 -18.35 -17.18
CA ALA A 51 -19.07 -17.20 -17.52
C ALA A 51 -19.50 -15.96 -16.74
N ASN A 52 -20.81 -15.68 -16.65
CA ASN A 52 -21.33 -14.56 -15.86
C ASN A 52 -20.93 -14.65 -14.39
N ARG A 53 -21.10 -15.82 -13.77
CA ARG A 53 -20.69 -16.05 -12.36
C ARG A 53 -19.18 -15.88 -12.17
N TYR A 54 -18.37 -16.35 -13.11
CA TYR A 54 -16.93 -16.19 -13.07
C TYR A 54 -16.52 -14.71 -13.08
N PHE A 55 -17.07 -13.93 -14.02
CA PHE A 55 -16.75 -12.51 -14.13
C PHE A 55 -17.25 -11.71 -12.91
N LEU A 56 -18.45 -12.00 -12.40
CA LEU A 56 -18.95 -11.37 -11.17
C LEU A 56 -18.06 -11.68 -9.96
N ARG A 57 -17.57 -12.92 -9.83
CA ARG A 57 -16.64 -13.29 -8.76
C ARG A 57 -15.29 -12.58 -8.93
N ALA A 58 -14.74 -12.55 -10.14
CA ALA A 58 -13.47 -11.87 -10.41
C ALA A 58 -13.56 -10.37 -10.12
N ALA A 59 -14.62 -9.72 -10.62
CA ALA A 59 -14.95 -8.34 -10.32
C ALA A 59 -15.11 -8.09 -8.81
N GLY A 60 -15.87 -8.95 -8.13
CA GLY A 60 -16.10 -8.85 -6.68
C GLY A 60 -14.85 -9.01 -5.83
N SER A 61 -13.81 -9.70 -6.33
CA SER A 61 -12.53 -9.82 -5.62
C SER A 61 -11.62 -8.60 -5.73
N PHE A 62 -11.86 -7.72 -6.71
CA PHE A 62 -10.97 -6.60 -6.98
C PHE A 62 -11.04 -5.53 -5.88
N THR A 63 -12.23 -5.08 -5.50
CA THR A 63 -12.44 -4.06 -4.47
C THR A 63 -11.80 -4.43 -3.12
N PRO A 64 -12.04 -5.62 -2.53
CA PRO A 64 -11.38 -5.98 -1.27
C PRO A 64 -9.87 -6.07 -1.42
N ALA A 65 -9.34 -6.71 -2.47
CA ALA A 65 -7.89 -6.80 -2.69
C ALA A 65 -7.22 -5.42 -2.83
N ALA A 66 -7.88 -4.47 -3.50
CA ALA A 66 -7.37 -3.12 -3.64
C ALA A 66 -7.46 -2.32 -2.33
N THR A 67 -8.47 -2.58 -1.50
CA THR A 67 -8.60 -1.99 -0.16
C THR A 67 -7.50 -2.50 0.78
N ASP A 68 -7.20 -3.80 0.71
CA ASP A 68 -6.11 -4.41 1.47
C ASP A 68 -4.76 -3.80 1.05
N ALA A 69 -4.51 -3.66 -0.26
CA ALA A 69 -3.30 -3.02 -0.78
C ALA A 69 -3.14 -1.56 -0.33
N ILE A 70 -4.23 -0.78 -0.26
CA ILE A 70 -4.19 0.59 0.28
C ILE A 70 -3.77 0.57 1.75
N SER A 71 -4.32 -0.36 2.53
CA SER A 71 -4.02 -0.48 3.96
C SER A 71 -2.55 -0.85 4.17
N GLU A 72 -2.03 -1.81 3.40
CA GLU A 72 -0.62 -2.20 3.43
C GLU A 72 0.33 -1.03 3.09
N LEU A 73 -0.01 -0.19 2.10
CA LEU A 73 0.80 0.99 1.76
C LEU A 73 0.87 1.99 2.93
N ILE A 74 -0.26 2.24 3.60
CA ILE A 74 -0.34 3.15 4.75
C ILE A 74 0.45 2.58 5.93
N GLU A 75 0.32 1.29 6.20
CA GLU A 75 1.07 0.61 7.27
C GLU A 75 2.58 0.61 7.00
N ALA A 76 2.99 0.36 5.75
CA ALA A 76 4.39 0.44 5.35
C ALA A 76 4.95 1.87 5.51
N ALA A 77 4.19 2.90 5.12
CA ALA A 77 4.58 4.29 5.33
C ALA A 77 4.74 4.62 6.82
N ALA A 78 3.84 4.14 7.68
CA ALA A 78 3.95 4.30 9.12
C ALA A 78 5.19 3.60 9.68
N ALA A 79 5.49 2.38 9.22
CA ALA A 79 6.69 1.65 9.64
C ALA A 79 7.98 2.37 9.25
N LEU A 80 8.05 2.95 8.04
CA LEU A 80 9.21 3.74 7.60
C LEU A 80 9.42 4.98 8.48
N ARG A 81 8.35 5.65 8.92
CA ARG A 81 8.43 6.79 9.85
C ARG A 81 8.96 6.40 11.22
N VAL A 82 8.50 5.26 11.75
CA VAL A 82 9.01 4.70 13.02
C VAL A 82 10.50 4.37 12.91
N GLN A 83 10.94 3.82 11.77
CA GLN A 83 12.37 3.58 11.55
C GLN A 83 13.15 4.89 11.43
N ALA A 84 12.64 5.88 10.70
CA ALA A 84 13.29 7.18 10.57
C ALA A 84 13.48 7.88 11.92
N SER A 85 12.48 7.84 12.81
CA SER A 85 12.61 8.39 14.17
C SER A 85 13.65 7.63 14.98
N ALA A 86 13.64 6.30 14.94
CA ALA A 86 14.59 5.47 15.68
C ALA A 86 16.05 5.76 15.26
N TYR A 87 16.32 5.92 13.96
CA TYR A 87 17.67 6.27 13.50
C TYR A 87 18.10 7.67 13.92
N ARG A 88 17.19 8.66 13.93
CA ARG A 88 17.52 10.01 14.43
C ARG A 88 17.88 10.02 15.91
N ASP A 89 17.15 9.25 16.72
CA ASP A 89 17.42 9.17 18.16
C ASP A 89 18.81 8.58 18.41
N VAL A 90 19.15 7.51 17.69
CA VAL A 90 20.48 6.87 17.75
C VAL A 90 21.59 7.83 17.29
N ASP A 91 21.38 8.58 16.20
CA ASP A 91 22.36 9.57 15.74
C ASP A 91 22.57 10.70 16.76
N PHE A 92 21.49 11.14 17.42
CA PHE A 92 21.55 12.17 18.45
C PHE A 92 22.31 11.70 19.70
N GLU A 93 22.07 10.48 20.17
CA GLU A 93 22.80 9.87 21.29
C GLU A 93 24.31 9.73 20.98
N HIS A 94 24.66 9.27 19.78
CA HIS A 94 26.06 9.19 19.36
C HIS A 94 26.73 10.58 19.29
N GLY A 95 26.04 11.60 18.75
CA GLY A 95 26.54 12.97 18.71
C GLY A 95 26.82 13.55 20.09
N ARG A 96 25.94 13.27 21.07
CA ARG A 96 26.16 13.67 22.47
C ARG A 96 27.37 13.00 23.09
N ALA A 97 27.60 11.71 22.83
CA ALA A 97 28.73 10.96 23.35
C ALA A 97 30.09 11.47 22.82
N LEU A 98 30.12 12.08 21.63
CA LEU A 98 31.32 12.66 21.02
C LEU A 98 31.68 14.07 21.55
N THR A 99 30.77 14.72 22.28
CA THR A 99 30.92 16.11 22.76
C THR A 99 31.36 16.18 24.24
N ILE A 100 31.61 15.03 24.88
CA ILE A 100 32.06 14.88 26.27
C ILE A 100 33.50 14.38 26.29
#